data_AF-A0A833SP06-F1
#
_entry.id   AF-A0A833SP06-F1
#
_cell.length_a   1.000
_cell.length_b   1.000
_cell.length_c   1.000
_cell.angle_alpha   90.00
_cell.angle_beta   90.00
_cell.angle_gamma   90.00
#
_symmetry.space_group_name_H-M   'P 1'
#
loop_
_entity.id
_entity.type
_entity.pdbx_description
1 polymer ?
#
loop_
_entity_poly.entity_id
_entity_poly.type
_entity_poly.pdbx_seq_one_letter_code
_entity_poly.pdbx_strand_id
1 'polypeptide(L)'
;MSAYPNGSKALSVLLGFQREIRAFVVSSDQCSLSRASWWLYHSPRSPGHAGLWPTGQAFNALAQRLHARMARRGRYIHEKRTKLRLSVTQARVLLRDLLLVASGLRPSCLVDCCALTKALVRLLLRCLADEHELYRQWLEGGQVRAVLLDGNIFFVNVDAFVREKMATGLHFQLYVDVSASLDRPKRLRSTSTADASRMHALAVWTIQACQELLSSDSQVLELKRPSTLNATALAGLLLCYPCVYDILADGDKAEDEWSEQANCLAMCPLYLLHSAALLPQQQLEIALQDFTVPQHLLDDCSDEKQEQENDRGVASSPLLKLLRARCLLQLRRSIDHSFLASSIQAQVRVHTLMQHHVSL
;
A
#
# COMPACT_ATOMS: atom_id res chain seq x y z
N MET A 1 20.69 14.12 -27.14
CA MET A 1 20.38 15.52 -26.83
C MET A 1 19.62 15.55 -25.52
N SER A 2 20.12 16.39 -24.62
CA SER A 2 19.80 16.49 -23.19
C SER A 2 18.41 17.06 -22.93
N ALA A 3 17.67 16.49 -21.97
CA ALA A 3 17.13 17.18 -20.79
C ALA A 3 16.00 16.34 -20.16
N TYR A 4 16.35 15.51 -19.18
CA TYR A 4 15.39 15.01 -18.20
C TYR A 4 14.87 16.19 -17.36
N PRO A 5 13.56 16.41 -17.19
CA PRO A 5 13.05 17.28 -16.14
C PRO A 5 12.82 16.43 -14.87
N ASN A 6 13.90 15.85 -14.33
CA ASN A 6 13.85 14.93 -13.17
C ASN A 6 13.52 15.59 -11.82
N GLY A 7 13.14 16.87 -11.80
CA GLY A 7 12.87 17.62 -10.55
C GLY A 7 11.49 18.27 -10.46
N SER A 8 10.62 18.11 -11.46
CA SER A 8 9.34 18.83 -11.44
C SER A 8 8.27 18.09 -10.64
N LYS A 9 7.83 18.70 -9.52
CA LYS A 9 6.62 18.27 -8.78
C LYS A 9 5.41 18.12 -9.71
N ALA A 10 5.31 18.96 -10.75
CA ALA A 10 4.23 18.89 -11.74
C ALA A 10 4.29 17.61 -12.57
N LEU A 11 5.48 17.11 -12.94
CA LEU A 11 5.62 15.84 -13.67
C LEU A 11 5.18 14.66 -12.80
N SER A 12 5.52 14.67 -11.50
CA SER A 12 5.12 13.63 -10.55
C SER A 12 3.60 13.59 -10.35
N VAL A 13 2.96 14.76 -10.26
CA VAL A 13 1.49 14.88 -10.22
C VAL A 13 0.86 14.39 -11.52
N LEU A 14 1.38 14.80 -12.69
CA LEU A 14 0.87 14.35 -14.00
C LEU A 14 0.99 12.82 -14.19
N LEU A 15 2.03 12.18 -13.65
CA LEU A 15 2.18 10.72 -13.64
C LEU A 15 1.13 10.04 -12.75
N GLY A 16 0.78 10.63 -11.61
CA GLY A 16 -0.25 10.09 -10.71
C GLY A 16 -1.68 10.17 -11.25
N PHE A 17 -1.98 11.18 -12.08
CA PHE A 17 -3.29 11.42 -12.68
C PHE A 17 -3.39 10.99 -14.16
N GLN A 18 -2.46 10.14 -14.59
CA GLN A 18 -2.28 9.82 -16.00
C GLN A 18 -3.49 9.12 -16.64
N ARG A 19 -4.21 8.31 -15.85
CA ARG A 19 -5.43 7.62 -16.30
C ARG A 19 -6.60 8.60 -16.43
N GLU A 20 -6.71 9.53 -15.49
CA GLU A 20 -7.71 10.59 -15.44
C GLU A 20 -7.52 11.56 -16.60
N ILE A 21 -6.27 11.98 -16.87
CA ILE A 21 -5.93 12.82 -18.02
C ILE A 21 -6.39 12.16 -19.32
N ARG A 22 -6.16 10.85 -19.50
CA ARG A 22 -6.62 10.11 -20.69
C ARG A 22 -8.15 10.01 -20.77
N ALA A 23 -8.86 9.93 -19.65
CA ALA A 23 -10.32 9.88 -19.63
C ALA A 23 -10.97 11.18 -20.14
N PHE A 24 -10.30 12.32 -19.97
CA PHE A 24 -10.76 13.62 -20.47
C PHE A 24 -10.29 13.97 -21.89
N VAL A 25 -9.42 13.15 -22.49
CA VAL A 25 -8.87 13.36 -23.82
C VAL A 25 -9.61 12.47 -24.82
N VAL A 26 -10.14 13.08 -25.88
CA VAL A 26 -10.85 12.39 -26.97
C VAL A 26 -9.92 11.37 -27.63
N SER A 27 -10.45 10.19 -27.99
CA SER A 27 -9.64 9.05 -28.48
C SER A 27 -8.75 9.38 -29.70
N SER A 28 -9.15 10.35 -30.54
CA SER A 28 -8.34 10.87 -31.66
C SER A 28 -7.02 11.49 -31.20
N ASP A 29 -7.05 12.17 -30.05
CA ASP A 29 -5.95 12.99 -29.54
C ASP A 29 -5.05 12.19 -28.59
N GLN A 30 -5.56 11.07 -28.06
CA GLN A 30 -4.77 10.15 -27.23
C GLN A 30 -3.55 9.58 -27.97
N CYS A 31 -3.65 9.32 -29.26
CA CYS A 31 -2.51 8.89 -30.08
C CYS A 31 -1.44 9.98 -30.21
N SER A 32 -1.85 11.23 -30.37
CA SER A 32 -0.94 12.39 -30.44
C SER A 32 -0.29 12.67 -29.09
N LEU A 33 -1.06 12.59 -28.00
CA LEU A 33 -0.56 12.72 -26.62
C LEU A 33 0.40 11.59 -26.23
N SER A 34 0.11 10.35 -26.64
CA SER A 34 1.00 9.20 -26.45
C SER A 34 2.28 9.32 -27.28
N ARG A 35 2.23 9.94 -28.46
CA ARG A 35 3.43 10.21 -29.28
C ARG A 35 4.26 11.39 -28.75
N ALA A 36 3.61 12.40 -28.18
CA ALA A 36 4.25 13.58 -27.62
C ALA A 36 4.85 13.36 -26.23
N SER A 37 4.38 12.34 -25.51
CA SER A 37 4.86 11.98 -24.18
C SER A 37 5.15 10.50 -24.10
N TRP A 38 6.44 10.16 -24.01
CA TRP A 38 6.94 8.79 -23.76
C TRP A 38 6.21 8.11 -22.59
N TRP A 39 5.82 8.88 -21.58
CA TRP A 39 5.09 8.40 -20.41
C TRP A 39 3.64 8.04 -20.76
N LEU A 40 2.93 8.92 -21.47
CA LEU A 40 1.59 8.62 -21.99
C LEU A 40 1.61 7.53 -23.05
N TYR A 41 2.74 7.19 -23.65
CA TYR A 41 2.85 6.02 -24.49
C TYR A 41 2.75 4.70 -23.69
N HIS A 42 3.46 4.62 -22.56
CA HIS A 42 3.61 3.39 -21.79
C HIS A 42 2.55 3.13 -20.71
N SER A 43 1.71 4.11 -20.38
CA SER A 43 0.63 3.87 -19.39
C SER A 43 -0.45 2.91 -19.89
N PRO A 44 -1.02 2.07 -18.99
CA PRO A 44 -2.09 1.15 -19.34
C PRO A 44 -3.35 1.94 -19.75
N ARG A 45 -3.97 1.51 -20.85
CA ARG A 45 -5.28 2.02 -21.28
C ARG A 45 -6.33 1.56 -20.27
N SER A 46 -7.40 2.36 -20.07
CA SER A 46 -8.50 2.01 -19.16
C SER A 46 -8.81 0.52 -19.26
N PRO A 47 -8.88 -0.20 -18.13
CA PRO A 47 -9.52 -1.50 -18.13
C PRO A 47 -11.02 -1.25 -18.29
N GLY A 48 -11.46 -0.92 -19.50
CA GLY A 48 -12.79 -1.31 -19.89
C GLY A 48 -12.73 -2.82 -19.91
N HIS A 49 -13.17 -3.47 -18.83
CA HIS A 49 -13.69 -4.84 -18.71
C HIS A 49 -13.93 -5.05 -17.20
N ALA A 50 -15.20 -5.05 -16.79
CA ALA A 50 -15.61 -5.33 -15.42
C ALA A 50 -15.31 -6.80 -15.10
N GLY A 51 -14.20 -7.07 -14.42
CA GLY A 51 -13.92 -8.39 -13.87
C GLY A 51 -14.87 -8.70 -12.71
N LEU A 52 -15.10 -9.97 -12.43
CA LEU A 52 -15.80 -10.42 -11.23
C LEU A 52 -14.78 -10.99 -10.24
N TRP A 53 -14.98 -10.71 -8.96
CA TRP A 53 -14.20 -11.37 -7.91
C TRP A 53 -14.52 -12.88 -7.89
N PRO A 54 -13.50 -13.75 -7.78
CA PRO A 54 -13.73 -15.19 -7.83
C PRO A 54 -14.63 -15.64 -6.67
N THR A 55 -15.60 -16.51 -6.99
CA THR A 55 -16.41 -17.18 -5.96
C THR A 55 -15.54 -18.03 -5.04
N GLY A 56 -16.02 -18.37 -3.84
CA GLY A 56 -15.26 -19.18 -2.89
C GLY A 56 -14.76 -20.51 -3.48
N GLN A 57 -15.57 -21.18 -4.31
CA GLN A 57 -15.17 -22.41 -5.01
C GLN A 57 -14.09 -22.16 -6.06
N ALA A 58 -14.27 -21.14 -6.93
CA ALA A 58 -13.29 -20.78 -7.96
C ALA A 58 -11.95 -20.34 -7.34
N PHE A 59 -12.00 -19.57 -6.25
CA PHE A 59 -10.85 -19.15 -5.48
C PHE A 59 -10.10 -20.34 -4.86
N ASN A 60 -10.82 -21.29 -4.25
CA ASN A 60 -10.21 -22.49 -3.68
C ASN A 60 -9.53 -23.36 -4.76
N ALA A 61 -10.20 -23.55 -5.90
CA ALA A 61 -9.64 -24.29 -7.01
C ALA A 61 -8.38 -23.61 -7.58
N LEU A 62 -8.38 -22.27 -7.66
CA LEU A 62 -7.22 -21.49 -8.07
C LEU A 62 -6.06 -21.63 -7.08
N ALA A 63 -6.32 -21.53 -5.77
CA ALA A 63 -5.30 -21.72 -4.74
C ALA A 63 -4.67 -23.12 -4.80
N GLN A 64 -5.47 -24.16 -5.02
CA GLN A 64 -4.99 -25.54 -5.17
C GLN A 64 -4.12 -25.72 -6.42
N ARG A 65 -4.54 -25.17 -7.57
CA ARG A 65 -3.75 -25.25 -8.80
C ARG A 65 -2.44 -24.46 -8.69
N LEU A 66 -2.49 -23.26 -8.11
CA LEU A 66 -1.31 -22.45 -7.84
C LEU A 66 -0.32 -23.19 -6.94
N HIS A 67 -0.78 -23.71 -5.81
CA HIS A 67 0.03 -24.52 -4.91
C HIS A 67 0.63 -25.75 -5.62
N ALA A 68 -0.18 -26.47 -6.41
CA ALA A 68 0.30 -27.62 -7.18
C ALA A 68 1.37 -27.24 -8.21
N ARG A 69 1.23 -26.10 -8.89
CA ARG A 69 2.24 -25.57 -9.84
C ARG A 69 3.52 -25.16 -9.13
N MET A 70 3.43 -24.47 -8.00
CA MET A 70 4.60 -24.12 -7.18
C MET A 70 5.30 -25.35 -6.60
N ALA A 71 4.55 -26.42 -6.30
CA ALA A 71 5.08 -27.68 -5.80
C ALA A 71 5.68 -28.58 -6.89
N ARG A 72 5.25 -28.43 -8.14
CA ARG A 72 5.81 -29.12 -9.31
C ARG A 72 7.22 -28.60 -9.55
N ARG A 73 8.21 -29.49 -9.47
CA ARG A 73 9.59 -29.21 -9.88
C ARG A 73 9.57 -28.86 -11.37
N GLY A 74 9.66 -27.58 -11.69
CA GLY A 74 9.93 -27.17 -13.05
C GLY A 74 11.28 -27.71 -13.50
N ARG A 75 11.34 -28.28 -14.71
CA ARG A 75 12.59 -28.53 -15.47
C ARG A 75 13.37 -27.25 -15.80
N TYR A 76 12.86 -26.08 -15.39
CA TYR A 76 13.31 -24.76 -15.76
C TYR A 76 14.19 -24.05 -14.72
N ILE A 77 14.47 -24.70 -13.58
CA ILE A 77 15.30 -24.13 -12.52
C ILE A 77 16.36 -25.15 -12.16
N HIS A 78 17.56 -24.99 -12.73
CA HIS A 78 18.78 -25.67 -12.28
C HIS A 78 19.31 -25.10 -10.95
N GLU A 79 18.62 -24.14 -10.34
CA GLU A 79 19.02 -23.52 -9.09
C GLU A 79 18.78 -24.46 -7.89
N LYS A 80 19.82 -24.54 -7.05
CA LYS A 80 19.94 -25.45 -5.92
C LYS A 80 18.68 -25.44 -5.03
N ARG A 81 18.22 -26.66 -4.73
CA ARG A 81 17.30 -27.07 -3.68
C ARG A 81 17.13 -26.03 -2.54
N THR A 82 16.15 -25.15 -2.65
CA THR A 82 15.59 -24.47 -1.48
C THR A 82 14.28 -25.17 -1.12
N LYS A 83 14.29 -25.86 0.02
CA LYS A 83 13.25 -26.75 0.55
C LYS A 83 12.03 -26.01 1.13
N LEU A 84 11.78 -24.76 0.78
CA LEU A 84 10.61 -24.04 1.29
C LEU A 84 9.40 -24.32 0.39
N ARG A 85 8.58 -25.27 0.85
CA ARG A 85 7.28 -25.57 0.26
C ARG A 85 6.21 -24.81 1.03
N LEU A 86 5.53 -23.89 0.36
CA LEU A 86 4.34 -23.25 0.91
C LEU A 86 3.26 -24.30 1.17
N SER A 87 2.62 -24.21 2.33
CA SER A 87 1.38 -24.96 2.57
C SER A 87 0.25 -24.45 1.67
N VAL A 88 -0.79 -25.26 1.47
CA VAL A 88 -2.00 -24.84 0.73
C VAL A 88 -2.63 -23.61 1.40
N THR A 89 -2.61 -23.54 2.73
CA THR A 89 -3.13 -22.40 3.50
C THR A 89 -2.33 -21.13 3.21
N GLN A 90 -1.00 -21.19 3.24
CA GLN A 90 -0.14 -20.04 2.88
C GLN A 90 -0.35 -19.61 1.43
N ALA A 91 -0.41 -20.56 0.49
CA ALA A 91 -0.68 -20.25 -0.92
C ALA A 91 -2.05 -19.56 -1.10
N ARG A 92 -3.06 -19.98 -0.33
CA ARG A 92 -4.39 -19.35 -0.33
C ARG A 92 -4.36 -17.92 0.21
N VAL A 93 -3.66 -17.66 1.31
CA VAL A 93 -3.50 -16.31 1.88
C VAL A 93 -2.76 -15.40 0.90
N LEU A 94 -1.62 -15.84 0.38
CA LEU A 94 -0.84 -15.11 -0.63
C LEU A 94 -1.67 -14.79 -1.88
N LEU A 95 -2.42 -15.78 -2.38
CA LEU A 95 -3.27 -15.57 -3.55
C LEU A 95 -4.34 -14.52 -3.27
N ARG A 96 -4.99 -14.54 -2.09
CA ARG A 96 -5.98 -13.51 -1.72
C ARG A 96 -5.34 -12.14 -1.78
N ASP A 97 -4.22 -11.96 -1.09
CA ASP A 97 -3.58 -10.65 -0.96
C ASP A 97 -3.04 -10.16 -2.31
N LEU A 98 -2.51 -11.06 -3.14
CA LEU A 98 -2.06 -10.76 -4.50
C LEU A 98 -3.22 -10.39 -5.43
N LEU A 99 -4.39 -11.03 -5.33
CA LEU A 99 -5.57 -10.65 -6.11
C LEU A 99 -6.12 -9.28 -5.69
N LEU A 100 -6.06 -8.93 -4.40
CA LEU A 100 -6.44 -7.59 -3.93
C LEU A 100 -5.53 -6.51 -4.52
N VAL A 101 -4.22 -6.78 -4.56
CA VAL A 101 -3.26 -5.87 -5.18
C VAL A 101 -3.44 -5.82 -6.70
N ALA A 102 -3.52 -6.97 -7.37
CA ALA A 102 -3.66 -7.06 -8.82
C ALA A 102 -4.95 -6.40 -9.35
N SER A 103 -6.07 -6.59 -8.63
CA SER A 103 -7.32 -5.92 -8.98
C SER A 103 -7.28 -4.40 -8.78
N GLY A 104 -6.30 -3.87 -8.04
CA GLY A 104 -6.17 -2.45 -7.71
C GLY A 104 -7.00 -2.01 -6.50
N LEU A 105 -7.70 -2.92 -5.83
CA LEU A 105 -8.43 -2.64 -4.59
C LEU A 105 -7.49 -2.28 -3.43
N ARG A 106 -6.27 -2.81 -3.44
CA ARG A 106 -5.21 -2.43 -2.52
C ARG A 106 -4.00 -1.93 -3.32
N PRO A 107 -3.40 -0.77 -2.99
CA PRO A 107 -2.18 -0.33 -3.66
C PRO A 107 -1.02 -1.30 -3.45
N SER A 108 -0.93 -1.89 -2.27
CA SER A 108 0.17 -2.78 -1.89
C SER A 108 -0.16 -3.61 -0.65
N CYS A 109 0.55 -4.71 -0.42
CA CYS A 109 0.44 -5.52 0.80
C CYS A 109 1.80 -6.09 1.23
N LEU A 110 1.99 -6.29 2.53
CA LEU A 110 3.11 -7.02 3.10
C LEU A 110 2.82 -8.52 3.11
N VAL A 111 3.82 -9.33 2.77
CA VAL A 111 3.77 -10.79 2.90
C VAL A 111 4.22 -11.20 4.30
N ASP A 112 3.25 -11.44 5.17
CA ASP A 112 3.50 -11.76 6.59
C ASP A 112 3.44 -13.28 6.89
N CYS A 113 2.70 -14.04 6.09
CA CYS A 113 2.42 -15.46 6.43
C CYS A 113 3.55 -16.46 6.11
N CYS A 114 4.64 -16.03 5.45
CA CYS A 114 5.76 -16.89 5.09
C CYS A 114 7.02 -16.11 4.65
N ALA A 115 8.19 -16.66 4.97
CA ALA A 115 9.45 -16.21 4.41
C ALA A 115 9.57 -16.66 2.95
N LEU A 116 9.34 -15.73 2.02
CA LEU A 116 9.51 -15.97 0.59
C LEU A 116 10.91 -15.54 0.13
N THR A 117 11.53 -16.34 -0.74
CA THR A 117 12.75 -15.93 -1.43
C THR A 117 12.41 -15.17 -2.71
N LYS A 118 13.34 -14.35 -3.20
CA LYS A 118 13.22 -13.67 -4.51
C LYS A 118 12.82 -14.63 -5.65
N ALA A 119 13.38 -15.83 -5.66
CA ALA A 119 13.07 -16.85 -6.65
C ALA A 119 11.64 -17.40 -6.52
N LEU A 120 11.19 -17.68 -5.28
CA LEU A 120 9.82 -18.15 -5.02
C LEU A 120 8.77 -17.10 -5.38
N VAL A 121 9.04 -15.82 -5.11
CA VAL A 121 8.15 -14.72 -5.50
C VAL A 121 8.01 -14.62 -7.01
N ARG A 122 9.14 -14.68 -7.75
CA ARG A 122 9.10 -14.70 -9.23
C ARG A 122 8.29 -15.88 -9.75
N LEU A 123 8.48 -17.06 -9.16
CA LEU A 123 7.74 -18.25 -9.54
C LEU A 123 6.23 -18.09 -9.28
N LEU A 124 5.85 -17.55 -8.13
CA LEU A 124 4.46 -17.27 -7.76
C LEU A 124 3.77 -16.35 -8.79
N LEU A 125 4.40 -15.22 -9.12
CA LEU A 125 3.85 -14.24 -10.08
C LEU A 125 3.69 -14.86 -11.47
N ARG A 126 4.68 -15.62 -11.94
CA ARG A 126 4.61 -16.36 -13.22
C ARG A 126 3.49 -17.40 -13.22
N CYS A 127 3.41 -18.23 -12.18
CA CYS A 127 2.38 -19.26 -12.09
C CYS A 127 0.97 -18.67 -12.14
N LEU A 128 0.73 -17.50 -11.53
CA LEU A 128 -0.56 -16.82 -11.60
C LEU A 128 -0.83 -16.21 -12.98
N ALA A 129 0.17 -15.63 -13.64
CA ALA A 129 0.05 -15.13 -15.02
C ALA A 129 -0.27 -16.26 -16.03
N ASP A 130 0.12 -17.49 -15.71
CA ASP A 130 -0.16 -18.69 -16.52
C ASP A 130 -1.53 -19.34 -16.20
N GLU A 131 -2.32 -18.86 -15.23
CA GLU A 131 -3.59 -19.51 -14.83
C GLU A 131 -4.75 -19.21 -15.77
N HIS A 132 -5.20 -17.96 -15.81
CA HIS A 132 -6.36 -17.54 -16.59
C HIS A 132 -6.10 -16.13 -17.15
N GLU A 133 -6.64 -15.85 -18.33
CA GLU A 133 -6.42 -14.57 -19.03
C GLU A 133 -6.85 -13.37 -18.19
N LEU A 134 -7.95 -13.50 -17.43
CA LEU A 134 -8.40 -12.53 -16.43
C LEU A 134 -7.31 -12.14 -15.42
N TYR A 135 -6.65 -13.11 -14.77
CA TYR A 135 -5.65 -12.83 -13.74
C TYR A 135 -4.37 -12.28 -14.34
N ARG A 136 -4.02 -12.72 -15.56
CA ARG A 136 -2.94 -12.12 -16.33
C ARG A 136 -3.23 -10.65 -16.61
N GLN A 137 -4.43 -10.32 -17.08
CA GLN A 137 -4.83 -8.93 -17.33
C GLN A 137 -4.78 -8.07 -16.06
N TRP A 138 -5.18 -8.60 -14.90
CA TRP A 138 -5.07 -7.88 -13.64
C TRP A 138 -3.61 -7.61 -13.27
N LEU A 139 -2.74 -8.62 -13.39
CA LEU A 139 -1.31 -8.48 -13.11
C LEU A 139 -0.61 -7.50 -14.07
N GLU A 140 -0.89 -7.61 -15.37
CA GLU A 140 -0.27 -6.80 -16.42
C GLU A 140 -0.81 -5.36 -16.40
N GLY A 141 -2.13 -5.19 -16.36
CA GLY A 141 -2.75 -3.87 -16.33
C GLY A 141 -2.58 -3.14 -15.00
N GLY A 142 -2.35 -3.86 -13.90
CA GLY A 142 -1.93 -3.31 -12.61
C GLY A 142 -0.42 -3.15 -12.44
N GLN A 143 0.37 -3.61 -13.43
CA GLN A 143 1.84 -3.71 -13.37
C GLN A 143 2.33 -4.23 -12.01
N VAL A 144 1.79 -5.35 -11.55
CA VAL A 144 2.08 -5.85 -10.20
C VAL A 144 3.53 -6.27 -10.09
N ARG A 145 4.21 -5.77 -9.06
CA ARG A 145 5.61 -6.05 -8.75
C ARG A 145 5.75 -6.52 -7.31
N ALA A 146 6.79 -7.29 -7.05
CA ALA A 146 7.24 -7.52 -5.70
C ALA A 146 8.39 -6.56 -5.36
N VAL A 147 8.30 -5.90 -4.21
CA VAL A 147 9.33 -5.04 -3.65
C VAL A 147 9.94 -5.76 -2.46
N LEU A 148 11.25 -5.95 -2.48
CA LEU A 148 12.05 -6.41 -1.36
C LEU A 148 12.61 -5.18 -0.66
N LEU A 149 12.34 -5.07 0.64
CA LEU A 149 12.88 -4.05 1.51
C LEU A 149 13.32 -4.73 2.80
N ASP A 150 14.63 -4.78 3.05
CA ASP A 150 15.24 -5.37 4.25
C ASP A 150 14.68 -6.76 4.59
N GLY A 151 14.74 -7.67 3.61
CA GLY A 151 14.27 -9.05 3.75
C GLY A 151 12.74 -9.24 3.68
N ASN A 152 11.96 -8.17 3.81
CA ASN A 152 10.50 -8.20 3.72
C ASN A 152 10.03 -8.03 2.27
N ILE A 153 8.89 -8.64 1.95
CA ILE A 153 8.33 -8.64 0.60
C ILE A 153 6.97 -7.95 0.60
N PHE A 154 6.82 -7.00 -0.31
CA PHE A 154 5.57 -6.31 -0.58
C PHE A 154 5.11 -6.62 -2.00
N PHE A 155 3.84 -6.97 -2.20
CA PHE A 155 3.24 -6.86 -3.52
C PHE A 155 2.75 -5.44 -3.73
N VAL A 156 3.03 -4.86 -4.89
CA VAL A 156 2.70 -3.46 -5.21
C VAL A 156 2.05 -3.42 -6.58
N ASN A 157 0.85 -2.83 -6.65
CA ASN A 157 0.24 -2.39 -7.89
C ASN A 157 0.79 -1.00 -8.19
N VAL A 158 1.70 -0.91 -9.16
CA VAL A 158 2.48 0.32 -9.39
C VAL A 158 1.57 1.51 -9.66
N ASP A 159 0.58 1.33 -10.52
CA ASP A 159 -0.36 2.39 -10.88
C ASP A 159 -1.18 2.87 -9.67
N ALA A 160 -1.71 1.94 -8.88
CA ALA A 160 -2.50 2.28 -7.69
C ALA A 160 -1.64 2.94 -6.61
N PHE A 161 -0.42 2.44 -6.41
CA PHE A 161 0.54 3.00 -5.45
C PHE A 161 0.95 4.42 -5.81
N VAL A 162 1.41 4.65 -7.05
CA VAL A 162 1.85 5.96 -7.51
C VAL A 162 0.69 6.96 -7.48
N ARG A 163 -0.50 6.58 -8.00
CA ARG A 163 -1.68 7.44 -7.94
C ARG A 163 -2.00 7.88 -6.51
N GLU A 164 -2.00 6.95 -5.55
CA GLU A 164 -2.31 7.27 -4.16
C GLU A 164 -1.27 8.21 -3.54
N LYS A 165 0.02 7.98 -3.79
CA LYS A 165 1.09 8.84 -3.27
C LYS A 165 1.05 10.24 -3.88
N MET A 166 0.71 10.36 -5.16
CA MET A 166 0.65 11.65 -5.86
C MET A 166 -0.63 12.42 -5.53
N ALA A 167 -1.78 11.75 -5.41
CA ALA A 167 -3.05 12.38 -5.08
C ALA A 167 -3.08 12.92 -3.63
N THR A 168 -2.28 12.33 -2.73
CA THR A 168 -2.12 12.80 -1.35
C THR A 168 -0.92 13.72 -1.16
N GLY A 169 -0.25 14.16 -2.24
CA GLY A 169 0.78 15.19 -2.22
C GLY A 169 1.95 14.99 -1.25
N LEU A 170 2.17 13.78 -0.73
CA LEU A 170 3.16 13.39 0.30
C LEU A 170 3.11 14.15 1.65
N HIS A 171 2.39 15.28 1.71
CA HIS A 171 2.29 16.16 2.87
C HIS A 171 1.09 15.85 3.78
N PHE A 172 0.16 15.03 3.31
CA PHE A 172 -1.07 14.77 4.06
C PHE A 172 -0.94 13.57 5.02
N GLN A 173 0.11 12.74 4.96
CA GLN A 173 0.30 11.62 5.89
C GLN A 173 0.53 12.09 7.34
N LEU A 174 -0.10 11.40 8.30
CA LEU A 174 0.12 11.63 9.71
C LEU A 174 1.39 10.88 10.14
N TYR A 175 2.50 11.60 10.23
CA TYR A 175 3.75 11.04 10.75
C TYR A 175 3.78 11.11 12.28
N VAL A 176 4.03 9.98 12.92
CA VAL A 176 4.01 9.84 14.37
C VAL A 176 5.32 9.22 14.84
N ASP A 177 6.01 9.94 15.72
CA ASP A 177 7.15 9.45 16.47
C ASP A 177 6.66 8.54 17.60
N VAL A 178 7.15 7.31 17.60
CA VAL A 178 6.81 6.28 18.59
C VAL A 178 8.04 5.76 19.33
N SER A 179 9.14 6.54 19.32
CA SER A 179 10.38 6.20 20.00
C SER A 179 10.15 5.86 21.47
N ALA A 180 10.86 4.85 21.99
CA ALA A 180 10.74 4.40 23.37
C ALA A 180 11.08 5.49 24.41
N SER A 181 11.90 6.47 24.03
CA SER A 181 12.28 7.61 24.88
C SER A 181 11.13 8.60 25.13
N LEU A 182 9.99 8.46 24.43
CA LEU A 182 8.82 9.30 24.61
C LEU A 182 7.84 8.68 25.62
N ASP A 183 7.27 9.52 26.49
CA ASP A 183 6.21 9.10 27.42
C ASP A 183 4.92 8.66 26.70
N ARG A 184 4.69 9.18 25.49
CA ARG A 184 3.57 8.82 24.61
C ARG A 184 3.89 9.17 23.16
N PRO A 185 3.21 8.54 22.17
CA PRO A 185 3.38 8.86 20.76
C PRO A 185 3.20 10.35 20.47
N LYS A 186 4.04 10.91 19.59
CA LYS A 186 4.06 12.34 19.26
C LYS A 186 3.94 12.56 17.76
N ARG A 187 3.01 13.42 17.35
CA ARG A 187 2.92 13.84 15.94
C ARG A 187 4.13 14.69 15.55
N LEU A 188 4.79 14.34 14.44
CA LEU A 188 5.84 15.17 13.85
C LEU A 188 5.23 16.47 13.27
N ARG A 189 5.89 17.60 13.52
CA ARG A 189 5.39 18.93 13.11
C ARG A 189 6.40 19.63 12.21
N SER A 190 5.95 20.20 11.09
CA SER A 190 6.83 20.90 10.13
C SER A 190 7.44 22.19 10.68
N THR A 191 6.97 22.66 11.85
CA THR A 191 7.51 23.83 12.54
C THR A 191 8.85 23.53 13.23
N SER A 192 9.13 22.27 13.56
CA SER A 192 10.43 21.84 14.06
C SER A 192 11.36 21.55 12.87
N THR A 193 12.57 22.12 12.88
CA THR A 193 13.55 21.92 11.80
C THR A 193 13.96 20.45 11.65
N ALA A 194 14.10 19.73 12.77
CA ALA A 194 14.43 18.31 12.78
C ALA A 194 13.28 17.45 12.20
N ASP A 195 12.05 17.69 12.64
CA ASP A 195 10.86 16.98 12.15
C ASP A 195 10.62 17.27 10.65
N ALA A 196 10.81 18.53 10.22
CA ALA A 196 10.69 18.92 8.83
C ALA A 196 11.72 18.21 7.95
N SER A 197 12.96 18.09 8.42
CA SER A 197 14.01 17.34 7.73
C SER A 197 13.66 15.86 7.60
N ARG A 198 13.15 15.22 8.67
CA ARG A 198 12.70 13.82 8.65
C ARG A 198 11.55 13.58 7.67
N MET A 199 10.50 14.39 7.76
CA MET A 199 9.36 14.31 6.84
C MET A 199 9.80 14.55 5.39
N HIS A 200 10.77 15.44 5.17
CA HIS A 200 11.36 15.65 3.85
C HIS A 200 12.12 14.40 3.35
N ALA A 201 12.92 13.76 4.19
CA ALA A 201 13.62 12.53 3.83
C ALA A 201 12.66 11.38 3.46
N LEU A 202 11.57 11.21 4.23
CA LEU A 202 10.50 10.24 3.93
C LEU A 202 9.80 10.55 2.60
N ALA A 203 9.53 11.82 2.33
CA ALA A 203 8.94 12.26 1.07
C ALA A 203 9.88 12.02 -0.12
N VAL A 204 11.17 12.35 0.02
CA VAL A 204 12.19 12.11 -1.01
C VAL A 204 12.32 10.61 -1.31
N TRP A 205 12.38 9.77 -0.28
CA TRP A 205 12.42 8.33 -0.45
C TRP A 205 11.16 7.82 -1.17
N THR A 206 9.97 8.32 -0.80
CA THR A 206 8.72 7.92 -1.46
C THR A 206 8.73 8.28 -2.95
N ILE A 207 9.23 9.46 -3.31
CA ILE A 207 9.39 9.86 -4.72
C ILE A 207 10.35 8.91 -5.44
N GLN A 208 11.49 8.61 -4.82
CA GLN A 208 12.47 7.68 -5.39
C GLN A 208 11.86 6.28 -5.59
N ALA A 209 11.15 5.75 -4.60
CA ALA A 209 10.47 4.46 -4.71
C ALA A 209 9.45 4.45 -5.86
N CYS A 210 8.65 5.51 -6.01
CA CYS A 210 7.75 5.67 -7.15
C CYS A 210 8.49 5.70 -8.49
N GLN A 211 9.62 6.42 -8.57
CA GLN A 211 10.44 6.49 -9.80
C GLN A 211 11.04 5.12 -10.15
N GLU A 212 11.57 4.38 -9.19
CA GLU A 212 12.11 3.03 -9.39
C GLU A 212 11.01 2.04 -9.82
N LEU A 213 9.82 2.14 -9.20
CA LEU A 213 8.65 1.35 -9.57
C LEU A 213 8.15 1.65 -10.99
N LEU A 214 8.24 2.90 -11.46
CA LEU A 214 7.81 3.27 -12.80
C LEU A 214 8.85 2.95 -13.88
N SER A 215 10.14 3.07 -13.55
CA SER A 215 11.24 2.98 -14.53
C SER A 215 11.76 1.57 -14.75
N SER A 216 11.62 0.67 -13.77
CA SER A 216 12.12 -0.70 -13.92
C SER A 216 11.19 -1.55 -14.78
N ASP A 217 11.71 -2.63 -15.39
CA ASP A 217 10.91 -3.69 -16.02
C ASP A 217 10.92 -4.98 -15.18
N SER A 218 11.62 -4.98 -14.04
CA SER A 218 11.74 -6.17 -13.19
C SER A 218 10.45 -6.42 -12.42
N GLN A 219 9.95 -7.66 -12.48
CA GLN A 219 8.86 -8.14 -11.62
C GLN A 219 9.22 -8.14 -10.13
N VAL A 220 10.53 -8.16 -9.80
CA VAL A 220 11.01 -8.16 -8.42
C VAL A 220 12.10 -7.11 -8.25
N LEU A 221 11.80 -6.09 -7.46
CA LEU A 221 12.62 -4.93 -7.19
C LEU A 221 13.20 -5.03 -5.79
N GLU A 222 14.44 -4.62 -5.62
CA GLU A 222 15.09 -4.49 -4.31
C GLU A 222 15.29 -3.01 -4.05
N LEU A 223 14.48 -2.46 -3.13
CA LEU A 223 14.62 -1.10 -2.67
C LEU A 223 15.59 -1.08 -1.49
N LYS A 224 16.54 -0.15 -1.53
CA LYS A 224 17.46 0.05 -0.41
C LYS A 224 16.82 0.97 0.62
N ARG A 225 16.85 0.55 1.88
CA ARG A 225 16.56 1.44 3.00
C ARG A 225 17.73 2.41 3.21
N PRO A 226 17.50 3.73 3.24
CA PRO A 226 18.50 4.68 3.73
C PRO A 226 18.75 4.44 5.22
N SER A 227 20.01 4.51 5.66
CA SER A 227 20.36 4.33 7.08
C SER A 227 19.68 5.34 8.02
N THR A 228 19.27 6.49 7.49
CA THR A 228 18.59 7.55 8.24
C THR A 228 17.09 7.33 8.44
N LEU A 229 16.50 6.33 7.78
CA LEU A 229 15.07 6.01 7.87
C LEU A 229 14.89 4.63 8.49
N ASN A 230 13.90 4.47 9.36
CA ASN A 230 13.59 3.18 9.94
C ASN A 230 12.75 2.32 8.97
N ALA A 231 12.81 0.99 9.15
CA ALA A 231 12.08 0.08 8.28
C ALA A 231 10.56 0.19 8.45
N THR A 232 10.08 0.46 9.68
CA THR A 232 8.66 0.63 10.01
C THR A 232 8.00 1.79 9.26
N ALA A 233 8.65 2.95 9.16
CA ALA A 233 8.10 4.08 8.43
C ALA A 233 8.04 3.78 6.93
N LEU A 234 9.09 3.15 6.38
CA LEU A 234 9.11 2.75 4.99
C LEU A 234 8.03 1.70 4.67
N ALA A 235 7.76 0.76 5.60
CA ALA A 235 6.67 -0.19 5.49
C ALA A 235 5.31 0.51 5.46
N GLY A 236 5.05 1.42 6.40
CA GLY A 236 3.82 2.21 6.44
C GLY A 236 3.63 3.05 5.17
N LEU A 237 4.72 3.59 4.63
CA LEU A 237 4.72 4.28 3.34
C LEU A 237 4.38 3.30 2.21
N LEU A 238 5.06 2.16 2.10
CA LEU A 238 4.79 1.18 1.06
C LEU A 238 3.35 0.68 1.11
N LEU A 239 2.79 0.46 2.31
CA LEU A 239 1.41 0.01 2.55
C LEU A 239 0.34 1.08 2.30
N CYS A 240 0.74 2.30 1.96
CA CYS A 240 -0.15 3.45 1.83
C CYS A 240 -1.03 3.69 3.07
N TYR A 241 -0.48 3.47 4.26
CA TYR A 241 -1.17 3.79 5.51
C TYR A 241 -1.35 5.30 5.63
N PRO A 242 -2.50 5.77 6.15
CA PRO A 242 -2.74 7.19 6.36
C PRO A 242 -1.96 7.75 7.55
N CYS A 243 -1.53 6.88 8.47
CA CYS A 243 -0.60 7.16 9.56
C CYS A 243 0.68 6.34 9.38
N VAL A 244 1.84 6.99 9.50
CA VAL A 244 3.16 6.37 9.35
C VAL A 244 3.91 6.53 10.66
N TYR A 245 4.31 5.40 11.23
CA TYR A 245 5.07 5.34 12.47
C TYR A 245 6.56 5.40 12.19
N ASP A 246 7.25 6.29 12.88
CA ASP A 246 8.69 6.47 12.81
C ASP A 246 9.30 6.32 14.21
N ILE A 247 10.47 5.68 14.27
CA ILE A 247 11.21 5.35 15.50
C ILE A 247 12.59 5.95 15.29
N LEU A 248 12.97 6.89 16.15
CA LEU A 248 14.32 7.41 16.17
C LEU A 248 15.26 6.29 16.61
N ALA A 249 16.27 6.02 15.79
CA ALA A 249 17.38 5.16 16.19
C ALA A 249 18.17 5.90 17.29
N ASP A 250 18.08 5.42 18.52
CA ASP A 250 18.94 5.88 19.61
C ASP A 250 20.35 5.31 19.42
N GLY A 251 21.19 6.03 18.67
CA GLY A 251 22.65 5.83 18.63
C GLY A 251 23.19 4.68 17.77
N ASP A 252 24.51 4.69 17.60
CA ASP A 252 25.37 3.92 16.65
C ASP A 252 25.30 2.38 16.71
N LYS A 253 24.29 1.77 17.31
CA LYS A 253 24.13 0.32 17.33
C LYS A 253 23.23 -0.12 16.19
N ALA A 254 23.85 -0.68 15.16
CA ALA A 254 23.20 -1.49 14.15
C ALA A 254 22.67 -2.79 14.82
N GLU A 255 21.56 -2.69 15.54
CA GLU A 255 20.76 -3.85 15.94
C GLU A 255 19.81 -4.22 14.80
N ASP A 256 19.55 -5.52 14.67
CA ASP A 256 19.03 -6.19 13.47
C ASP A 256 17.86 -5.48 12.77
N GLU A 257 17.83 -5.60 11.43
CA GLU A 257 17.03 -4.80 10.48
C GLU A 257 15.52 -4.69 10.76
N TRP A 258 14.96 -5.58 11.60
CA TRP A 258 13.57 -5.60 12.08
C TRP A 258 13.44 -6.19 13.50
N SER A 259 14.47 -6.11 14.35
CA SER A 259 14.39 -6.59 15.73
C SER A 259 13.26 -5.89 16.50
N GLU A 260 12.78 -6.48 17.60
CA GLU A 260 11.79 -5.87 18.49
C GLU A 260 12.26 -4.48 18.95
N GLN A 261 11.84 -3.44 18.22
CA GLN A 261 12.14 -2.06 18.57
C GLN A 261 11.16 -1.65 19.65
N ALA A 262 11.68 -1.40 20.85
CA ALA A 262 10.91 -0.82 21.93
C ALA A 262 10.24 0.47 21.41
N ASN A 263 8.94 0.59 21.64
CA ASN A 263 8.14 1.73 21.20
C ASN A 263 7.10 2.08 22.28
N CYS A 264 6.58 3.30 22.21
CA CYS A 264 5.60 3.78 23.19
C CYS A 264 4.14 3.56 22.77
N LEU A 265 3.84 2.80 21.71
CA LEU A 265 2.45 2.57 21.26
C LEU A 265 1.63 1.78 22.27
N ALA A 266 2.22 0.78 22.92
CA ALA A 266 1.55 -0.05 23.92
C ALA A 266 1.08 0.73 25.17
N MET A 267 1.58 1.95 25.36
CA MET A 267 1.28 2.79 26.52
C MET A 267 0.03 3.67 26.34
N CYS A 268 -0.67 3.57 25.19
CA CYS A 268 -1.80 4.45 24.90
C CYS A 268 -2.98 3.71 24.27
N PRO A 269 -4.23 4.19 24.52
CA PRO A 269 -5.39 3.67 23.84
C PRO A 269 -5.33 3.99 22.34
N LEU A 270 -5.80 3.07 21.50
CA LEU A 270 -5.73 3.19 20.04
C LEU A 270 -7.13 3.17 19.41
N TYR A 271 -7.32 3.88 18.30
CA TYR A 271 -8.40 3.64 17.36
C TYR A 271 -7.92 2.64 16.30
N LEU A 272 -8.69 1.59 16.05
CA LEU A 272 -8.54 0.70 14.91
C LEU A 272 -9.47 1.17 13.79
N LEU A 273 -8.90 1.51 12.64
CA LEU A 273 -9.64 1.79 11.43
C LEU A 273 -9.61 0.56 10.54
N HIS A 274 -10.80 0.02 10.29
CA HIS A 274 -11.04 -1.11 9.41
C HIS A 274 -11.65 -0.63 8.11
N SER A 275 -10.97 -0.89 6.99
CA SER A 275 -11.48 -0.62 5.66
C SER A 275 -11.82 -1.92 4.94
N ALA A 276 -12.99 -1.95 4.30
CA ALA A 276 -13.49 -3.13 3.62
C ALA A 276 -14.24 -2.76 2.32
N ALA A 277 -14.16 -3.66 1.35
CA ALA A 277 -14.97 -3.65 0.14
C ALA A 277 -16.14 -4.63 0.30
N LEU A 278 -17.36 -4.14 0.18
CA LEU A 278 -18.55 -4.98 0.14
C LEU A 278 -18.87 -5.32 -1.32
N LEU A 279 -19.05 -6.59 -1.62
CA LEU A 279 -19.56 -7.09 -2.91
C LEU A 279 -21.05 -7.45 -2.74
N PRO A 280 -22.00 -6.56 -3.12
CA PRO A 280 -23.41 -6.76 -2.82
C PRO A 280 -23.97 -8.02 -3.47
N GLN A 281 -23.53 -8.34 -4.70
CA GLN A 281 -23.98 -9.52 -5.45
C GLN A 281 -23.60 -10.85 -4.79
N GLN A 282 -22.54 -10.87 -3.97
CA GLN A 282 -22.04 -12.06 -3.28
C GLN A 282 -22.30 -12.01 -1.77
N GLN A 283 -22.87 -10.91 -1.25
CA GLN A 283 -22.97 -10.61 0.19
C GLN A 283 -21.64 -10.83 0.92
N LEU A 284 -20.53 -10.49 0.26
CA LEU A 284 -19.18 -10.76 0.73
C LEU A 284 -18.52 -9.45 1.16
N GLU A 285 -18.06 -9.39 2.41
CA GLU A 285 -17.19 -8.34 2.90
C GLU A 285 -15.72 -8.77 2.76
N ILE A 286 -14.94 -7.99 2.02
CA ILE A 286 -13.52 -8.19 1.81
C ILE A 286 -12.77 -7.17 2.64
N ALA A 287 -12.09 -7.62 3.70
CA ALA A 287 -11.20 -6.78 4.48
C ALA A 287 -10.00 -6.31 3.62
N LEU A 288 -9.80 -5.01 3.56
CA LEU A 288 -8.77 -4.40 2.72
C LEU A 288 -7.59 -3.89 3.53
N GLN A 289 -7.81 -3.24 4.66
CA GLN A 289 -6.72 -2.72 5.47
C GLN A 289 -7.21 -2.44 6.87
N ASP A 290 -6.40 -2.87 7.83
CA ASP A 290 -6.49 -2.53 9.25
C ASP A 290 -5.28 -1.69 9.61
N PHE A 291 -5.50 -0.58 10.30
CA PHE A 291 -4.42 0.20 10.90
C PHE A 291 -4.89 0.88 12.17
N THR A 292 -3.96 1.10 13.09
CA THR A 292 -4.23 1.76 14.37
C THR A 292 -3.73 3.19 14.38
N VAL A 293 -4.30 4.04 15.24
CA VAL A 293 -3.84 5.42 15.53
C VAL A 293 -4.03 5.72 17.01
N PRO A 294 -3.05 6.31 17.72
CA PRO A 294 -3.21 6.74 19.11
C PRO A 294 -4.36 7.73 19.28
N GLN A 295 -5.25 7.46 20.24
CA GLN A 295 -6.48 8.25 20.42
C GLN A 295 -6.18 9.71 20.76
N HIS A 296 -5.21 9.97 21.65
CA HIS A 296 -4.85 11.33 22.07
C HIS A 296 -4.37 12.21 20.90
N LEU A 297 -3.77 11.63 19.86
CA LEU A 297 -3.34 12.38 18.68
C LEU A 297 -4.51 12.89 17.83
N LEU A 298 -5.69 12.28 18.00
CA LEU A 298 -6.92 12.71 17.34
C LEU A 298 -7.78 13.54 18.29
N ASP A 299 -7.78 13.25 19.59
CA ASP A 299 -8.69 13.89 20.55
C ASP A 299 -8.16 15.23 21.11
N ASP A 300 -6.85 15.50 21.03
CA ASP A 300 -6.24 16.77 21.45
C ASP A 300 -6.53 17.91 20.44
N CYS A 301 -7.77 18.42 20.42
CA CYS A 301 -8.18 19.67 19.75
C CYS A 301 -8.29 20.83 20.76
N SER A 302 -7.34 20.96 21.69
CA SER A 302 -7.38 21.96 22.77
C SER A 302 -7.02 23.40 22.37
N ASP A 303 -7.02 23.75 21.08
CA ASP A 303 -6.73 25.12 20.62
C ASP A 303 -7.94 25.86 20.03
N GLU A 304 -9.11 25.21 19.90
CA GLU A 304 -10.33 25.90 19.47
C GLU A 304 -11.41 25.78 20.55
N LYS A 305 -11.43 26.76 21.45
CA LYS A 305 -12.62 27.09 22.24
C LYS A 305 -13.74 27.46 21.28
N GLN A 306 -14.68 26.57 21.02
CA GLN A 306 -16.03 26.98 20.68
C GLN A 306 -17.08 25.93 21.06
N GLU A 307 -17.89 26.38 22.02
CA GLU A 307 -19.23 25.97 22.39
C GLU A 307 -19.96 25.13 21.34
N GLN A 308 -20.32 23.91 21.71
CA GLN A 308 -21.67 23.39 21.48
C GLN A 308 -21.90 22.17 22.38
N GLU A 309 -22.63 22.42 23.47
CA GLU A 309 -23.31 21.40 24.24
C GLU A 309 -24.41 20.73 23.39
N ASN A 310 -24.66 19.47 23.74
CA ASN A 310 -25.80 18.62 23.37
C ASN A 310 -25.78 17.95 22.00
N ASP A 311 -24.99 16.87 21.90
CA ASP A 311 -25.54 15.61 21.38
C ASP A 311 -24.77 14.39 21.94
N ARG A 312 -25.45 13.59 22.77
CA ARG A 312 -24.91 12.35 23.35
C ARG A 312 -25.00 11.22 22.32
N GLY A 313 -24.01 11.16 21.44
CA GLY A 313 -23.71 10.00 20.62
C GLY A 313 -22.29 10.10 20.13
N VAL A 314 -21.35 9.36 20.76
CA VAL A 314 -19.90 9.29 20.45
C VAL A 314 -19.44 10.52 19.66
N ALA A 315 -19.25 11.64 20.36
CA ALA A 315 -18.75 12.88 19.78
C ALA A 315 -17.33 12.61 19.26
N SER A 316 -17.26 12.07 18.06
CA SER A 316 -16.01 11.71 17.41
C SER A 316 -15.24 12.99 17.15
N SER A 317 -13.99 13.01 17.61
CA SER A 317 -13.06 14.11 17.34
C SER A 317 -13.15 14.55 15.87
N PRO A 318 -13.10 15.86 15.58
CA PRO A 318 -13.01 16.37 14.21
C PRO A 318 -11.91 15.68 13.39
N LEU A 319 -10.76 15.42 14.00
CA LEU A 319 -9.63 14.74 13.35
C LEU A 319 -9.93 13.27 13.04
N LEU A 320 -10.66 12.57 13.92
CA LEU A 320 -11.10 11.20 13.67
C LEU A 320 -12.11 11.13 12.50
N LYS A 321 -13.05 12.09 12.44
CA LYS A 321 -13.98 12.21 11.30
C LYS A 321 -13.24 12.46 9.99
N LEU A 322 -12.26 13.37 10.00
CA LEU A 322 -11.42 13.67 8.83
C LEU A 322 -10.60 12.47 8.37
N LEU A 323 -9.98 11.75 9.31
CA LEU A 323 -9.23 10.52 9.02
C LEU A 323 -10.14 9.46 8.38
N ARG A 324 -11.34 9.23 8.97
CA ARG A 324 -12.32 8.29 8.41
C ARG A 324 -12.76 8.69 7.00
N ALA A 325 -13.07 9.97 6.79
CA ALA A 325 -13.47 10.49 5.48
C ALA A 325 -12.37 10.31 4.44
N ARG A 326 -11.11 10.50 4.83
CA ARG A 326 -9.96 10.26 3.96
C ARG A 326 -9.81 8.78 3.58
N CYS A 327 -9.88 7.87 4.55
CA CYS A 327 -9.82 6.43 4.26
C CYS A 327 -10.94 6.03 3.30
N LEU A 328 -12.15 6.58 3.48
CA LEU A 328 -13.27 6.32 2.59
C LEU A 328 -13.02 6.85 1.18
N LEU A 329 -12.43 8.05 1.05
CA LEU A 329 -12.08 8.63 -0.24
C LEU A 329 -10.99 7.83 -0.96
N GLN A 330 -9.93 7.45 -0.24
CA GLN A 330 -8.86 6.57 -0.76
C GLN A 330 -9.43 5.23 -1.24
N LEU A 331 -10.34 4.65 -0.47
CA LEU A 331 -11.01 3.40 -0.84
C LEU A 331 -11.90 3.55 -2.08
N ARG A 332 -12.70 4.62 -2.15
CA ARG A 332 -13.54 4.90 -3.33
C ARG A 332 -12.69 5.04 -4.59
N ARG A 333 -11.61 5.82 -4.54
CA ARG A 333 -10.65 5.92 -5.66
C ARG A 333 -10.07 4.56 -6.03
N SER A 334 -9.70 3.74 -5.05
CA SER A 334 -9.19 2.40 -5.32
C SER A 334 -10.23 1.54 -6.03
N ILE A 335 -11.50 1.61 -5.61
CA ILE A 335 -12.62 0.91 -6.26
C ILE A 335 -12.85 1.43 -7.67
N ASP A 336 -12.97 2.75 -7.87
CA ASP A 336 -13.27 3.39 -9.16
C ASP A 336 -12.21 3.05 -10.23
N HIS A 337 -10.96 2.85 -9.80
CA HIS A 337 -9.85 2.48 -10.67
C HIS A 337 -9.47 0.99 -10.63
N SER A 338 -10.21 0.18 -9.86
CA SER A 338 -10.02 -1.26 -9.82
C SER A 338 -10.66 -1.94 -11.03
N PHE A 339 -10.24 -3.16 -11.31
CA PHE A 339 -10.89 -4.04 -12.29
C PHE A 339 -12.31 -4.48 -11.87
N LEU A 340 -12.79 -4.06 -10.69
CA LEU A 340 -14.02 -4.54 -10.06
C LEU A 340 -15.03 -3.41 -9.77
N ALA A 341 -14.75 -2.19 -10.24
CA ALA A 341 -15.45 -0.94 -9.86
C ALA A 341 -16.98 -1.02 -9.85
N SER A 342 -17.58 -1.67 -10.83
CA SER A 342 -19.05 -1.75 -11.00
C SER A 342 -19.76 -2.65 -9.98
N SER A 343 -19.03 -3.39 -9.15
CA SER A 343 -19.59 -4.45 -8.29
C SER A 343 -19.33 -4.27 -6.79
N ILE A 344 -18.73 -3.14 -6.38
CA ILE A 344 -18.20 -2.96 -5.04
C ILE A 344 -18.69 -1.67 -4.37
N GLN A 345 -18.95 -1.74 -3.07
CA GLN A 345 -19.21 -0.60 -2.20
C GLN A 345 -18.11 -0.44 -1.14
N ALA A 346 -17.73 0.81 -0.87
CA ALA A 346 -16.72 1.15 0.13
C ALA A 346 -17.29 1.17 1.55
N GLN A 347 -16.60 0.55 2.52
CA GLN A 347 -16.93 0.66 3.94
C GLN A 347 -15.68 1.00 4.77
N VAL A 348 -15.84 1.91 5.74
CA VAL A 348 -14.82 2.22 6.75
C VAL A 348 -15.47 2.27 8.13
N ARG A 349 -15.00 1.40 9.02
CA ARG A 349 -15.43 1.26 10.41
C ARG A 349 -14.30 1.70 11.33
N VAL A 350 -14.67 2.24 12.49
CA VAL A 350 -13.74 2.68 13.53
C VAL A 350 -14.11 1.94 14.80
N HIS A 351 -13.13 1.30 15.42
CA HIS A 351 -13.26 0.60 16.68
C HIS A 351 -12.25 1.15 17.69
N THR A 352 -12.61 1.16 18.97
CA THR A 352 -11.69 1.51 20.04
C THR A 352 -11.00 0.24 20.53
N LEU A 353 -9.66 0.25 20.60
CA LEU A 353 -8.85 -0.83 21.14
C LEU A 353 -8.02 -0.35 22.32
N MET A 354 -7.95 -1.19 23.35
CA MET A 354 -6.92 -1.14 24.39
C MET A 354 -5.95 -2.29 24.08
N GLN A 355 -4.81 -2.00 23.46
CA GLN A 355 -3.79 -3.04 23.26
C GLN A 355 -2.91 -3.10 24.51
N HIS A 356 -2.92 -4.25 25.20
CA HIS A 356 -2.09 -4.45 26.39
C HIS A 356 -0.60 -4.70 26.06
N HIS A 357 -0.27 -4.99 24.79
CA HIS A 357 1.10 -5.12 24.27
C HIS A 357 1.11 -4.86 22.76
N VAL A 358 2.08 -4.08 22.27
CA VAL A 358 2.33 -3.83 20.84
C VAL A 358 3.82 -4.00 20.55
N SER A 359 4.19 -5.17 20.03
CA SER A 359 5.43 -5.36 19.29
C SER A 359 5.14 -4.98 17.83
N LEU A 360 5.83 -3.96 17.32
CA LEU A 360 5.75 -3.52 15.91
C LEU A 360 6.57 -4.42 15.00
#